data_AF-A0A5R9PZM2-F1
#
_entry.id   AF-A0A5R9PZM2-F1
#
_cell.length_a   1.000
_cell.length_b   1.000
_cell.length_c   1.000
_cell.angle_alpha   90.00
_cell.angle_beta   90.00
_cell.angle_gamma   90.00
#
_symmetry.space_group_name_H-M   'P 1'
#
loop_
_entity.id
_entity.type
_entity.pdbx_description
1 polymer ?
#
loop_
_entity_poly.entity_id
_entity_poly.type
_entity_poly.pdbx_seq_one_letter_code
_entity_poly.pdbx_strand_id
1 'polypeptide(L)'
;MKKLIGISFFAIVLALFVFLNDEDMSVSEKVEIIQASNNEMPKNEEALKQTKQDTKEVHQYVPFPVNAPSKEECLDIDVKRNRLNDQFESDLDASAYRLLNQGDDPNDIADAIWDAYGWHKAQDWYYNARILQAIDAKQAFFKKLQNSDALLEKFTNLDQSIKLPNFERELEVIWSNYQFIDVEKAIIDGKSDEEILELLIQKFTSVPHTILNDPYVSPLSSLSLSLVKARRYSLAAKVLTKYPNLVRRDSRFESRLQVTILQEIGLAEVLKSEKISDVISLIKASNASKEAIYYPHVEMRFFNNEAVKETLLSLQKKGIDVNYIHTNDTKPEALNVNLNIPNRSLPADSQAKLDLCEVKKDWWQTRQLKHQALKQFEKSKFIEQLTTSPESSYCETMVDSFKGIESLVKQKDFKALSIIKNYIRENNITSLDAVSLEDFAGIKLSKLDRDVLVLLLSEQYLASNEYSHQEILNRFKAVNLTVSNEHLYILPMFIRNGDVVTLWLDEIAPSSEEVSLLLNSLSEEAYFDKFSLVEKKFGDTVKTTDLDYFYFFLKDFSGLSFSFGGNSASRQNQSFVEYFQQNGYRVEDHHRRVMFKHKESNAEDYRFLVNAFPDLEISTVPEYFEVNCL
;
A
#
# COMPACT_ATOMS: atom_id res chain seq x y z
N MET A 1 14.47 -25.48 -20.56
CA MET A 1 14.18 -24.62 -19.37
C MET A 1 15.13 -23.44 -19.44
N LYS A 2 14.76 -22.16 -19.53
CA LYS A 2 13.50 -21.43 -19.40
C LYS A 2 13.55 -20.29 -20.44
N LYS A 3 12.48 -20.05 -21.20
CA LYS A 3 12.21 -18.81 -21.92
C LYS A 3 10.94 -18.24 -21.30
N LEU A 4 11.07 -17.13 -20.58
CA LEU A 4 9.94 -16.37 -20.02
C LEU A 4 10.43 -14.94 -19.72
N ILE A 5 10.73 -14.18 -20.79
CA ILE A 5 10.97 -12.74 -20.75
C ILE A 5 10.45 -12.22 -22.10
N GLY A 6 9.32 -11.53 -22.11
CA GLY A 6 8.73 -11.03 -23.35
C GLY A 6 7.67 -9.95 -23.12
N ILE A 7 6.88 -10.07 -22.05
CA ILE A 7 5.82 -9.08 -21.73
C ILE A 7 6.31 -8.04 -20.70
N SER A 8 7.23 -8.40 -19.80
CA SER A 8 7.85 -7.44 -18.88
C SER A 8 8.71 -6.38 -19.59
N PHE A 9 9.15 -6.62 -20.82
CA PHE A 9 9.96 -5.66 -21.57
C PHE A 9 9.11 -4.55 -22.21
N PHE A 10 7.85 -4.86 -22.58
CA PHE A 10 6.93 -3.90 -23.20
C PHE A 10 6.39 -2.88 -22.18
N ALA A 11 6.07 -3.32 -20.95
CA ALA A 11 5.65 -2.42 -19.88
C ALA A 11 6.80 -1.53 -19.35
N ILE A 12 8.04 -2.01 -19.42
CA ILE A 12 9.23 -1.26 -18.96
C ILE A 12 9.72 -0.29 -20.05
N VAL A 13 9.68 -0.67 -21.34
CA VAL A 13 10.13 0.19 -22.45
C VAL A 13 9.11 1.28 -22.78
N LEU A 14 7.80 1.02 -22.70
CA LEU A 14 6.77 2.06 -22.88
C LEU A 14 6.74 3.05 -21.70
N ALA A 15 7.02 2.59 -20.48
CA ALA A 15 7.17 3.45 -19.30
C ALA A 15 8.42 4.35 -19.37
N LEU A 16 9.46 3.93 -20.10
CA LEU A 16 10.69 4.70 -20.28
C LEU A 16 10.59 5.76 -21.40
N PHE A 17 9.77 5.56 -22.43
CA PHE A 17 9.76 6.43 -23.62
C PHE A 17 8.70 7.56 -23.62
N VAL A 18 7.65 7.47 -22.79
CA VAL A 18 6.64 8.55 -22.66
C VAL A 18 7.20 9.81 -21.97
N PHE A 19 8.41 9.75 -21.39
CA PHE A 19 9.02 10.87 -20.67
C PHE A 19 9.65 11.96 -21.56
N LEU A 20 9.73 11.79 -22.89
CA LEU A 20 10.66 12.60 -23.69
C LEU A 20 10.09 13.62 -24.69
N ASN A 21 8.80 13.71 -25.02
CA ASN A 21 8.33 14.72 -26.00
C ASN A 21 6.89 15.20 -25.74
N ASP A 22 6.74 16.47 -25.31
CA ASP A 22 5.50 17.25 -25.38
C ASP A 22 5.93 18.62 -25.97
N GLU A 23 5.49 18.95 -27.19
CA GLU A 23 5.58 20.30 -27.74
C GLU A 23 4.18 20.86 -27.94
N ASP A 24 4.00 22.08 -27.44
CA ASP A 24 2.77 22.87 -27.37
C ASP A 24 2.14 23.15 -28.74
N MET A 25 0.83 22.96 -28.85
CA MET A 25 0.00 23.86 -29.67
C MET A 25 -1.37 24.05 -29.04
N SER A 26 -1.64 25.28 -28.61
CA SER A 26 -2.91 25.74 -28.06
C SER A 26 -3.89 26.09 -29.18
N VAL A 27 -5.10 25.52 -29.13
CA VAL A 27 -6.26 26.06 -29.85
C VAL A 27 -7.46 25.98 -28.90
N SER A 28 -7.98 27.14 -28.50
CA SER A 28 -9.20 27.22 -27.69
C SER A 28 -10.42 27.22 -28.61
N GLU A 29 -11.36 26.32 -28.40
CA GLU A 29 -12.70 26.43 -28.96
C GLU A 29 -13.74 26.38 -27.83
N LYS A 30 -14.54 27.45 -27.74
CA LYS A 30 -15.63 27.58 -26.77
C LYS A 30 -16.82 26.76 -27.24
N VAL A 31 -17.26 25.81 -26.41
CA VAL A 31 -18.49 25.04 -26.65
C VAL A 31 -19.60 25.54 -25.71
N GLU A 32 -20.75 25.85 -26.30
CA GLU A 32 -21.97 26.31 -25.62
C GLU A 32 -22.58 25.22 -24.73
N ILE A 33 -23.02 25.64 -23.54
CA ILE A 33 -23.65 24.83 -22.51
C ILE A 33 -25.16 24.74 -22.81
N ILE A 34 -25.66 23.52 -23.03
CA ILE A 34 -27.10 23.24 -23.04
C ILE A 34 -27.48 22.81 -21.62
N GLN A 35 -28.24 23.66 -20.91
CA GLN A 35 -28.85 23.32 -19.62
C GLN A 35 -30.03 22.37 -19.84
N ALA A 36 -30.06 21.24 -19.13
CA ALA A 36 -31.29 20.47 -18.96
C ALA A 36 -31.35 19.75 -17.60
N SER A 37 -32.37 20.18 -16.83
CA SER A 37 -33.14 19.49 -15.79
C SER A 37 -32.42 18.89 -14.57
N ASN A 38 -32.37 19.71 -13.51
CA ASN A 38 -32.24 19.26 -12.13
C ASN A 38 -33.39 18.28 -11.79
N ASN A 39 -33.09 16.99 -11.65
CA ASN A 39 -33.85 16.14 -10.76
C ASN A 39 -33.28 16.34 -9.36
N GLU A 40 -34.13 16.86 -8.48
CA GLU A 40 -33.83 17.20 -7.10
C GLU A 40 -33.21 15.99 -6.37
N MET A 41 -31.96 16.15 -5.95
CA MET A 41 -31.45 15.46 -4.76
C MET A 41 -32.45 15.68 -3.62
N PRO A 42 -32.86 14.63 -2.88
CA PRO A 42 -33.60 14.84 -1.65
C PRO A 42 -32.73 15.69 -0.71
N LYS A 43 -33.15 16.93 -0.49
CA LYS A 43 -32.61 17.82 0.54
C LYS A 43 -32.80 17.14 1.89
N ASN A 44 -31.75 16.47 2.38
CA ASN A 44 -31.65 16.07 3.78
C ASN A 44 -30.21 16.10 4.30
N GLU A 45 -29.35 16.95 3.75
CA GLU A 45 -28.00 17.21 4.29
C GLU A 45 -27.89 18.51 5.13
N GLU A 46 -28.94 19.33 5.22
CA GLU A 46 -28.92 20.54 6.04
C GLU A 46 -29.40 20.33 7.49
N ALA A 47 -29.78 19.11 7.88
CA ALA A 47 -30.25 18.79 9.25
C ALA A 47 -29.24 18.03 10.13
N LEU A 48 -28.00 17.81 9.68
CA LEU A 48 -26.92 17.16 10.48
C LEU A 48 -25.69 18.06 10.71
N LYS A 49 -25.86 19.38 10.54
CA LYS A 49 -24.96 20.39 11.14
C LYS A 49 -25.50 20.90 12.47
N GLN A 50 -26.12 20.02 13.26
CA GLN A 50 -26.21 20.22 14.70
C GLN A 50 -24.81 19.95 15.27
N THR A 51 -24.12 21.04 15.60
CA THR A 51 -23.21 21.16 16.74
C THR A 51 -22.62 19.81 17.20
N LYS A 52 -21.52 19.36 16.58
CA LYS A 52 -20.55 18.56 17.32
C LYS A 52 -20.03 19.48 18.43
N GLN A 53 -20.73 19.51 19.56
CA GLN A 53 -20.06 19.76 20.83
C GLN A 53 -18.89 18.79 20.86
N ASP A 54 -17.68 19.29 21.12
CA ASP A 54 -16.52 18.46 21.44
C ASP A 54 -16.81 17.66 22.72
N THR A 55 -17.69 16.66 22.64
CA THR A 55 -17.84 15.63 23.67
C THR A 55 -16.62 14.77 23.55
N LYS A 56 -15.65 15.06 24.42
CA LYS A 56 -14.49 14.21 24.63
C LYS A 56 -14.94 12.79 25.01
N GLU A 57 -14.19 11.79 24.55
CA GLU A 57 -14.49 10.40 24.80
C GLU A 57 -14.16 10.02 26.26
N VAL A 58 -15.02 9.24 26.90
CA VAL A 58 -14.76 8.72 28.26
C VAL A 58 -14.04 7.38 28.14
N HIS A 59 -12.77 7.31 28.57
CA HIS A 59 -12.06 6.04 28.64
C HIS A 59 -12.61 5.17 29.79
N GLN A 60 -13.15 4.00 29.46
CA GLN A 60 -13.59 3.02 30.45
C GLN A 60 -12.41 2.17 30.94
N TYR A 61 -12.17 2.16 32.25
CA TYR A 61 -11.19 1.25 32.85
C TYR A 61 -11.69 -0.20 32.73
N VAL A 62 -10.87 -1.06 32.13
CA VAL A 62 -11.11 -2.50 32.01
C VAL A 62 -9.87 -3.23 32.54
N PRO A 63 -9.98 -4.14 33.53
CA PRO A 63 -8.82 -4.91 34.00
C PRO A 63 -8.32 -5.85 32.90
N PHE A 64 -7.05 -6.26 32.98
CA PHE A 64 -6.50 -7.24 32.06
C PHE A 64 -7.29 -8.57 32.10
N PRO A 65 -7.65 -9.16 30.95
CA PRO A 65 -8.40 -10.43 30.93
C PRO A 65 -7.48 -11.61 31.27
N VAL A 66 -7.29 -11.85 32.57
CA VAL A 66 -6.40 -12.89 33.12
C VAL A 66 -6.76 -14.31 32.64
N ASN A 67 -8.03 -14.54 32.26
CA ASN A 67 -8.53 -15.84 31.80
C ASN A 67 -8.51 -16.00 30.27
N ALA A 68 -7.95 -15.05 29.53
CA ALA A 68 -7.85 -15.19 28.08
C ALA A 68 -6.84 -16.29 27.72
N PRO A 69 -7.09 -17.06 26.64
CA PRO A 69 -6.17 -18.12 26.19
C PRO A 69 -4.75 -17.61 25.91
N SER A 70 -3.78 -18.54 25.88
CA SER A 70 -2.41 -18.21 25.47
C SER A 70 -2.37 -17.74 24.01
N LYS A 71 -1.28 -17.08 23.61
CA LYS A 71 -1.07 -16.66 22.21
C LYS A 71 -1.12 -17.86 21.25
N GLU A 72 -0.53 -18.98 21.64
CA GLU A 72 -0.51 -20.23 20.86
C GLU A 72 -1.91 -20.84 20.75
N GLU A 73 -2.70 -20.80 21.83
CA GLU A 73 -4.09 -21.26 21.81
C GLU A 73 -4.96 -20.38 20.91
N CYS A 74 -4.81 -19.05 20.99
CA CYS A 74 -5.51 -18.12 20.10
C CYS A 74 -5.13 -18.37 18.64
N LEU A 75 -3.85 -18.61 18.34
CA LEU A 75 -3.38 -18.95 17.00
C LEU A 75 -3.99 -20.26 16.48
N ASP A 76 -4.05 -21.31 17.29
CA ASP A 76 -4.66 -22.60 16.91
C ASP A 76 -6.16 -22.45 16.61
N ILE A 77 -6.88 -21.65 17.38
CA ILE A 77 -8.31 -21.37 17.15
C ILE A 77 -8.50 -20.55 15.87
N ASP A 78 -7.67 -19.53 15.64
CA ASP A 78 -7.68 -18.75 14.40
C ASP A 78 -7.41 -19.64 13.17
N VAL A 79 -6.47 -20.59 13.26
CA VAL A 79 -6.21 -21.58 12.20
C VAL A 79 -7.46 -22.43 11.94
N LYS A 80 -8.18 -22.85 12.98
CA LYS A 80 -9.45 -23.59 12.82
C LYS A 80 -10.52 -22.74 12.16
N ARG A 81 -10.70 -21.47 12.58
CA ARG A 81 -11.64 -20.53 11.95
C ARG A 81 -11.31 -20.33 10.48
N ASN A 82 -10.04 -20.09 10.15
CA ASN A 82 -9.60 -19.88 8.78
C ASN A 82 -9.86 -21.11 7.90
N ARG A 83 -9.63 -22.32 8.41
CA ARG A 83 -9.99 -23.56 7.70
C ARG A 83 -11.50 -23.67 7.44
N LEU A 84 -12.35 -23.23 8.35
CA LEU A 84 -13.80 -23.20 8.13
C LEU A 84 -14.19 -22.18 7.05
N ASN A 85 -13.55 -21.00 7.05
CA ASN A 85 -13.75 -20.00 6.01
C ASN A 85 -13.29 -20.51 4.63
N ASP A 86 -12.12 -21.16 4.54
CA ASP A 86 -11.63 -21.77 3.30
C ASP A 86 -12.60 -22.84 2.77
N GLN A 87 -13.18 -23.63 3.68
CA GLN A 87 -14.20 -24.62 3.34
C GLN A 87 -15.50 -23.98 2.88
N PHE A 88 -15.95 -22.91 3.55
CA PHE A 88 -17.12 -22.13 3.14
C PHE A 88 -16.94 -21.55 1.74
N GLU A 89 -15.78 -20.94 1.44
CA GLU A 89 -15.48 -20.44 0.10
C GLU A 89 -15.47 -21.56 -0.95
N SER A 90 -14.90 -22.72 -0.63
CA SER A 90 -14.91 -23.87 -1.53
C SER A 90 -16.33 -24.39 -1.80
N ASP A 91 -17.19 -24.46 -0.78
CA ASP A 91 -18.58 -24.89 -0.93
C ASP A 91 -19.42 -23.87 -1.71
N LEU A 92 -19.13 -22.57 -1.52
CA LEU A 92 -19.73 -21.46 -2.26
C LEU A 92 -19.37 -21.54 -3.75
N ASP A 93 -18.08 -21.65 -4.07
CA ASP A 93 -17.61 -21.72 -5.46
C ASP A 93 -18.17 -22.97 -6.17
N ALA A 94 -18.24 -24.12 -5.48
CA ALA A 94 -18.82 -25.35 -6.02
C ALA A 94 -20.33 -25.24 -6.25
N SER A 95 -21.06 -24.62 -5.33
CA SER A 95 -22.51 -24.45 -5.45
C SER A 95 -22.86 -23.48 -6.57
N ALA A 96 -22.16 -22.35 -6.66
CA ALA A 96 -22.32 -21.37 -7.74
C ALA A 96 -22.00 -21.98 -9.11
N TYR A 97 -20.90 -22.76 -9.21
CA TYR A 97 -20.54 -23.44 -10.44
C TYR A 97 -21.58 -24.50 -10.87
N ARG A 98 -22.16 -25.23 -9.91
CA ARG A 98 -23.24 -26.18 -10.19
C ARG A 98 -24.49 -25.49 -10.74
N LEU A 99 -24.92 -24.37 -10.16
CA LEU A 99 -26.07 -23.59 -10.65
C LEU A 99 -25.82 -23.08 -12.07
N LEU A 100 -24.61 -22.56 -12.34
CA LEU A 100 -24.21 -22.15 -13.68
C LEU A 100 -24.35 -23.30 -14.71
N ASN A 101 -23.89 -24.50 -14.35
CA ASN A 101 -24.01 -25.69 -15.20
C ASN A 101 -25.46 -26.20 -15.36
N GLN A 102 -26.36 -25.84 -14.44
CA GLN A 102 -27.80 -26.12 -14.54
C GLN A 102 -28.53 -25.11 -15.44
N GLY A 103 -27.86 -24.03 -15.85
CA GLY A 103 -28.38 -23.01 -16.75
C GLY A 103 -28.97 -21.79 -16.05
N ASP A 104 -28.75 -21.63 -14.74
CA ASP A 104 -29.16 -20.43 -13.99
C ASP A 104 -28.43 -19.17 -14.48
N ASP A 105 -29.07 -18.01 -14.36
CA ASP A 105 -28.52 -16.72 -14.83
C ASP A 105 -27.29 -16.34 -13.99
N PRO A 106 -26.14 -16.00 -14.62
CA PRO A 106 -24.97 -15.50 -13.91
C PRO A 106 -25.24 -14.29 -13.00
N ASN A 107 -26.22 -13.43 -13.32
CA ASN A 107 -26.60 -12.30 -12.48
C ASN A 107 -27.19 -12.78 -11.15
N ASP A 108 -28.16 -13.69 -11.20
CA ASP A 108 -28.83 -14.22 -10.01
C ASP A 108 -27.82 -14.95 -9.09
N ILE A 109 -26.90 -15.72 -9.68
CA ILE A 109 -25.86 -16.40 -8.92
C ILE A 109 -24.90 -15.40 -8.28
N ALA A 110 -24.49 -14.36 -9.01
CA ALA A 110 -23.61 -13.33 -8.48
C ALA A 110 -24.27 -12.53 -7.33
N ASP A 111 -25.56 -12.25 -7.40
CA ASP A 111 -26.29 -11.63 -6.27
C ASP A 111 -26.34 -12.53 -5.04
N ALA A 112 -26.54 -13.84 -5.23
CA ALA A 112 -26.48 -14.78 -4.12
C ALA A 112 -25.08 -14.87 -3.49
N ILE A 113 -24.03 -14.75 -4.30
CA ILE A 113 -22.64 -14.65 -3.79
C ILE A 113 -22.44 -13.32 -3.06
N TRP A 114 -22.99 -12.22 -3.57
CA TRP A 114 -22.90 -10.91 -2.92
C TRP A 114 -23.54 -10.97 -1.54
N ASP A 115 -24.74 -11.56 -1.41
CA ASP A 115 -25.41 -11.73 -0.12
C ASP A 115 -24.59 -12.59 0.87
N ALA A 116 -23.98 -13.67 0.36
CA ALA A 116 -23.26 -14.63 1.20
C ALA A 116 -21.83 -14.20 1.60
N TYR A 117 -21.11 -13.47 0.72
CA TYR A 117 -19.67 -13.21 0.88
C TYR A 117 -19.28 -11.76 0.61
N GLY A 118 -20.02 -11.04 -0.25
CA GLY A 118 -19.78 -9.64 -0.55
C GLY A 118 -19.51 -9.33 -2.02
N TRP A 119 -19.56 -8.04 -2.37
CA TRP A 119 -19.51 -7.53 -3.75
C TRP A 119 -18.28 -7.99 -4.53
N HIS A 120 -17.09 -7.95 -3.93
CA HIS A 120 -15.85 -8.26 -4.63
C HIS A 120 -15.83 -9.70 -5.18
N LYS A 121 -16.17 -10.68 -4.34
CA LYS A 121 -16.25 -12.09 -4.76
C LYS A 121 -17.33 -12.29 -5.82
N ALA A 122 -18.48 -11.63 -5.69
CA ALA A 122 -19.57 -11.69 -6.65
C ALA A 122 -19.16 -11.15 -8.03
N GLN A 123 -18.52 -9.98 -8.08
CA GLN A 123 -18.06 -9.36 -9.32
C GLN A 123 -17.00 -10.21 -10.02
N ASP A 124 -16.01 -10.71 -9.28
CA ASP A 124 -14.96 -11.57 -9.84
C ASP A 124 -15.54 -12.89 -10.35
N TRP A 125 -16.46 -13.50 -9.60
CA TRP A 125 -17.13 -14.73 -10.02
C TRP A 125 -17.96 -14.50 -11.29
N TYR A 126 -18.76 -13.44 -11.34
CA TYR A 126 -19.56 -13.07 -12.51
C TYR A 126 -18.67 -12.91 -13.75
N TYR A 127 -17.58 -12.16 -13.64
CA TYR A 127 -16.67 -11.92 -14.77
C TYR A 127 -16.06 -13.22 -15.29
N ASN A 128 -15.61 -14.12 -14.40
CA ASN A 128 -15.12 -15.44 -14.79
C ASN A 128 -16.20 -16.30 -15.46
N ALA A 129 -17.46 -16.19 -15.03
CA ALA A 129 -18.57 -16.97 -15.59
C ALA A 129 -18.85 -16.51 -17.02
N ARG A 130 -18.80 -15.19 -17.25
CA ARG A 130 -18.95 -14.59 -18.58
C ARG A 130 -17.79 -14.91 -19.51
N ILE A 131 -16.55 -14.92 -19.00
CA ILE A 131 -15.39 -15.40 -19.77
C ILE A 131 -15.61 -16.85 -20.21
N LEU A 132 -16.02 -17.72 -19.28
CA LEU A 132 -16.27 -19.13 -19.58
C LEU A 132 -17.32 -19.29 -20.69
N GLN A 133 -18.46 -18.61 -20.56
CA GLN A 133 -19.53 -18.62 -21.58
C GLN A 133 -19.02 -18.06 -22.93
N ALA A 134 -18.19 -17.03 -22.91
CA ALA A 134 -17.60 -16.46 -24.13
C ALA A 134 -16.63 -17.43 -24.81
N ILE A 135 -15.79 -18.15 -24.04
CA ILE A 135 -14.89 -19.18 -24.56
C ILE A 135 -15.69 -20.32 -25.18
N ASP A 136 -16.73 -20.80 -24.49
CA ASP A 136 -17.58 -21.90 -24.97
C ASP A 136 -18.26 -21.54 -26.30
N ALA A 137 -18.85 -20.35 -26.39
CA ALA A 137 -19.48 -19.86 -27.62
C ALA A 137 -18.48 -19.66 -28.78
N LYS A 138 -17.18 -19.51 -28.49
CA LYS A 138 -16.14 -19.13 -29.46
C LYS A 138 -15.04 -20.18 -29.60
N GLN A 139 -15.25 -21.41 -29.14
CA GLN A 139 -14.23 -22.47 -29.16
C GLN A 139 -13.60 -22.68 -30.55
N ALA A 140 -14.41 -22.63 -31.62
CA ALA A 140 -13.95 -22.84 -32.99
C ALA A 140 -12.95 -21.76 -33.45
N PHE A 141 -13.02 -20.56 -32.88
CA PHE A 141 -12.04 -19.51 -33.10
C PHE A 141 -10.76 -19.77 -32.30
N PHE A 142 -10.87 -20.05 -30.99
CA PHE A 142 -9.70 -20.30 -30.15
C PHE A 142 -8.87 -21.49 -30.62
N LYS A 143 -9.50 -22.57 -31.13
CA LYS A 143 -8.82 -23.73 -31.75
C LYS A 143 -7.91 -23.39 -32.94
N LYS A 144 -8.08 -22.21 -33.56
CA LYS A 144 -7.27 -21.77 -34.70
C LYS A 144 -6.11 -20.85 -34.30
N LEU A 145 -6.07 -20.40 -33.05
CA LEU A 145 -5.04 -19.48 -32.57
C LEU A 145 -3.80 -20.24 -32.08
N GLN A 146 -2.64 -19.64 -32.30
CA GLN A 146 -1.38 -20.12 -31.71
C GLN A 146 -1.40 -19.97 -30.19
N ASN A 147 -0.76 -20.89 -29.48
CA ASN A 147 -0.67 -20.93 -28.02
C ASN A 147 -2.02 -21.04 -27.28
N SER A 148 -3.07 -21.50 -27.97
CA SER A 148 -4.39 -21.74 -27.38
C SER A 148 -4.50 -23.07 -26.62
N ASP A 149 -3.51 -23.96 -26.73
CA ASP A 149 -3.55 -25.30 -26.13
C ASP A 149 -3.81 -25.27 -24.62
N ALA A 150 -3.14 -24.39 -23.88
CA ALA A 150 -3.33 -24.26 -22.44
C ALA A 150 -4.74 -23.76 -22.06
N LEU A 151 -5.31 -22.84 -22.85
CA LEU A 151 -6.68 -22.36 -22.67
C LEU A 151 -7.67 -23.52 -22.89
N LEU A 152 -7.50 -24.25 -24.00
CA LEU A 152 -8.38 -25.33 -24.40
C LEU A 152 -8.27 -26.55 -23.49
N GLU A 153 -7.07 -26.87 -22.99
CA GLU A 153 -6.85 -27.93 -22.00
C GLU A 153 -7.56 -27.59 -20.69
N LYS A 154 -7.37 -26.37 -20.18
CA LYS A 154 -8.04 -25.89 -18.97
C LYS A 154 -9.57 -25.88 -19.11
N PHE A 155 -10.06 -25.50 -20.28
CA PHE A 155 -11.49 -25.55 -20.60
C PHE A 155 -12.00 -27.01 -20.70
N THR A 156 -11.26 -27.91 -21.33
CA THR A 156 -11.69 -29.31 -21.48
C THR A 156 -11.69 -30.06 -20.13
N ASN A 157 -10.84 -29.66 -19.19
CA ASN A 157 -10.76 -30.23 -17.85
C ASN A 157 -11.76 -29.61 -16.84
N LEU A 158 -12.73 -28.81 -17.30
CA LEU A 158 -13.75 -28.18 -16.44
C LEU A 158 -14.55 -29.20 -15.61
N ASP A 159 -14.87 -30.36 -16.19
CA ASP A 159 -15.62 -31.43 -15.52
C ASP A 159 -14.90 -32.01 -14.29
N GLN A 160 -13.59 -31.77 -14.16
CA GLN A 160 -12.78 -32.17 -13.01
C GLN A 160 -12.68 -31.07 -11.94
N SER A 161 -13.19 -29.87 -12.22
CA SER A 161 -13.11 -28.72 -11.33
C SER A 161 -14.34 -28.62 -10.42
N ILE A 162 -14.10 -28.35 -9.14
CA ILE A 162 -15.14 -27.97 -8.17
C ILE A 162 -15.33 -26.46 -8.08
N LYS A 163 -14.57 -25.67 -8.85
CA LYS A 163 -14.65 -24.20 -8.86
C LYS A 163 -14.55 -23.64 -10.26
N LEU A 164 -15.09 -22.44 -10.43
CA LEU A 164 -14.96 -21.72 -11.69
C LEU A 164 -13.49 -21.29 -11.92
N PRO A 165 -12.82 -21.73 -13.01
CA PRO A 165 -11.45 -21.31 -13.28
C PRO A 165 -11.39 -19.85 -13.74
N ASN A 166 -10.35 -19.13 -13.33
CA ASN A 166 -10.00 -17.85 -13.94
C ASN A 166 -9.16 -18.11 -15.21
N PHE A 167 -9.59 -17.60 -16.36
CA PHE A 167 -8.95 -17.77 -17.68
C PHE A 167 -8.15 -16.56 -18.18
N GLU A 168 -8.06 -15.47 -17.39
CA GLU A 168 -7.41 -14.21 -17.79
C GLU A 168 -5.96 -14.41 -18.23
N ARG A 169 -5.20 -15.24 -17.51
CA ARG A 169 -3.79 -15.55 -17.82
C ARG A 169 -3.65 -16.27 -19.17
N GLU A 170 -4.48 -17.27 -19.42
CA GLU A 170 -4.42 -18.02 -20.68
C GLU A 170 -4.82 -17.14 -21.87
N LEU A 171 -5.81 -16.26 -21.69
CA LEU A 171 -6.18 -15.25 -22.69
C LEU A 171 -5.03 -14.27 -22.94
N GLU A 172 -4.36 -13.77 -21.90
CA GLU A 172 -3.21 -12.86 -22.04
C GLU A 172 -2.08 -13.51 -22.87
N VAL A 173 -1.78 -14.78 -22.63
CA VAL A 173 -0.75 -15.53 -23.38
C VAL A 173 -1.11 -15.61 -24.86
N ILE A 174 -2.37 -15.88 -25.21
CA ILE A 174 -2.84 -15.92 -26.60
C ILE A 174 -2.62 -14.56 -27.27
N TRP A 175 -3.00 -13.48 -26.58
CA TRP A 175 -2.93 -12.13 -27.14
C TRP A 175 -1.51 -11.57 -27.23
N SER A 176 -0.57 -12.08 -26.43
CA SER A 176 0.84 -11.69 -26.47
C SER A 176 1.55 -11.98 -27.80
N ASN A 177 0.98 -12.85 -28.65
CA ASN A 177 1.50 -13.15 -29.99
C ASN A 177 1.36 -11.97 -30.96
N TYR A 178 0.45 -11.04 -30.70
CA TYR A 178 0.26 -9.85 -31.52
C TYR A 178 1.30 -8.80 -31.12
N GLN A 179 2.47 -8.84 -31.76
CA GLN A 179 3.54 -7.87 -31.50
C GLN A 179 3.12 -6.45 -31.94
N PHE A 180 3.29 -5.49 -31.03
CA PHE A 180 2.88 -4.10 -31.20
C PHE A 180 4.04 -3.16 -31.60
N ILE A 181 5.20 -3.70 -32.01
CA ILE A 181 6.41 -2.91 -32.33
C ILE A 181 6.14 -1.74 -33.31
N ASP A 182 5.31 -1.96 -34.33
CA ASP A 182 4.97 -0.91 -35.30
C ASP A 182 4.04 0.17 -34.71
N VAL A 183 3.19 -0.22 -33.76
CA VAL A 183 2.31 0.70 -33.01
C VAL A 183 3.16 1.52 -32.03
N GLU A 184 4.12 0.89 -31.34
CA GLU A 184 5.09 1.59 -30.50
C GLU A 184 5.90 2.59 -31.30
N LYS A 185 6.41 2.18 -32.46
CA LYS A 185 7.16 3.05 -33.35
C LYS A 185 6.33 4.24 -33.81
N ALA A 186 5.07 4.03 -34.19
CA ALA A 186 4.17 5.13 -34.56
C ALA A 186 3.91 6.11 -33.41
N ILE A 187 3.82 5.62 -32.17
CA ILE A 187 3.71 6.46 -30.97
C ILE A 187 5.01 7.26 -30.78
N ILE A 188 6.18 6.64 -30.94
CA ILE A 188 7.51 7.28 -30.82
C ILE A 188 7.70 8.35 -31.88
N ASP A 189 7.30 8.05 -33.12
CA ASP A 189 7.42 8.95 -34.28
C ASP A 189 6.41 10.12 -34.22
N GLY A 190 5.61 10.23 -33.16
CA GLY A 190 4.64 11.31 -32.96
C GLY A 190 3.49 11.29 -33.96
N LYS A 191 3.12 10.12 -34.49
CA LYS A 191 2.02 9.98 -35.44
C LYS A 191 0.68 10.33 -34.79
N SER A 192 -0.29 10.72 -35.61
CA SER A 192 -1.64 11.04 -35.14
C SER A 192 -2.32 9.82 -34.51
N ASP A 193 -3.22 10.05 -33.55
CA ASP A 193 -4.02 9.00 -32.93
C ASP A 193 -4.82 8.20 -33.98
N GLU A 194 -5.25 8.82 -35.07
CA GLU A 194 -5.88 8.18 -36.24
C GLU A 194 -4.96 7.14 -36.89
N GLU A 195 -3.71 7.52 -37.20
CA GLU A 195 -2.73 6.62 -37.80
C GLU A 195 -2.38 5.47 -36.86
N ILE A 196 -2.23 5.75 -35.56
CA ILE A 196 -1.93 4.73 -34.55
C ILE A 196 -3.11 3.76 -34.42
N LEU A 197 -4.35 4.26 -34.43
CA LEU A 197 -5.55 3.42 -34.43
C LEU A 197 -5.61 2.51 -35.66
N GLU A 198 -5.30 3.03 -36.85
CA GLU A 198 -5.26 2.24 -38.08
C GLU A 198 -4.23 1.11 -38.01
N LEU A 199 -3.03 1.38 -37.50
CA LEU A 199 -2.00 0.35 -37.29
C LEU A 199 -2.45 -0.71 -36.29
N LEU A 200 -3.10 -0.30 -35.20
CA LEU A 200 -3.67 -1.20 -34.20
C LEU A 200 -4.75 -2.11 -34.82
N ILE A 201 -5.63 -1.55 -35.65
CA ILE A 201 -6.64 -2.33 -36.39
C ILE A 201 -5.97 -3.31 -37.36
N GLN A 202 -4.93 -2.87 -38.08
CA GLN A 202 -4.20 -3.71 -39.02
C GLN A 202 -3.59 -4.95 -38.33
N LYS A 203 -3.08 -4.79 -37.10
CA LYS A 203 -2.55 -5.92 -36.30
C LYS A 203 -3.60 -6.97 -35.97
N PHE A 204 -4.85 -6.57 -35.80
CA PHE A 204 -5.96 -7.45 -35.49
C PHE A 204 -6.79 -7.87 -36.71
N THR A 205 -6.30 -7.66 -37.94
CA THR A 205 -7.03 -8.01 -39.18
C THR A 205 -7.43 -9.48 -39.28
N SER A 206 -6.67 -10.39 -38.66
CA SER A 206 -6.99 -11.82 -38.61
C SER A 206 -7.98 -12.20 -37.49
N VAL A 207 -8.31 -11.27 -36.59
CA VAL A 207 -9.23 -11.49 -35.48
C VAL A 207 -10.62 -10.96 -35.88
N PRO A 208 -11.68 -11.80 -35.83
CA PRO A 208 -13.02 -11.35 -36.16
C PRO A 208 -13.47 -10.19 -35.28
N HIS A 209 -14.20 -9.25 -35.87
CA HIS A 209 -14.76 -8.10 -35.14
C HIS A 209 -15.63 -8.54 -33.94
N THR A 210 -16.31 -9.69 -34.04
CA THR A 210 -17.11 -10.27 -32.94
C THR A 210 -16.28 -10.70 -31.73
N ILE A 211 -14.98 -10.98 -31.91
CA ILE A 211 -14.03 -11.25 -30.83
C ILE A 211 -13.47 -9.94 -30.27
N LEU A 212 -13.07 -9.03 -31.17
CA LEU A 212 -12.50 -7.73 -30.77
C LEU A 212 -13.50 -6.85 -30.01
N ASN A 213 -14.79 -7.01 -30.30
CA ASN A 213 -15.87 -6.27 -29.64
C ASN A 213 -16.51 -7.07 -28.48
N ASP A 214 -15.87 -8.11 -27.97
CA ASP A 214 -16.37 -8.88 -26.81
C ASP A 214 -15.63 -8.45 -25.52
N PRO A 215 -16.33 -7.91 -24.50
CA PRO A 215 -15.69 -7.34 -23.32
C PRO A 215 -14.93 -8.36 -22.45
N TYR A 216 -15.19 -9.66 -22.59
CA TYR A 216 -14.61 -10.71 -21.74
C TYR A 216 -13.41 -11.41 -22.36
N VAL A 217 -13.35 -11.51 -23.69
CA VAL A 217 -12.25 -12.20 -24.38
C VAL A 217 -11.39 -11.29 -25.25
N SER A 218 -11.83 -10.06 -25.52
CA SER A 218 -11.08 -9.14 -26.39
C SER A 218 -9.77 -8.67 -25.73
N PRO A 219 -8.67 -8.59 -26.49
CA PRO A 219 -7.44 -7.93 -26.01
C PRO A 219 -7.61 -6.41 -25.87
N LEU A 220 -8.65 -5.83 -26.47
CA LEU A 220 -8.82 -4.39 -26.56
C LEU A 220 -9.25 -3.75 -25.24
N SER A 221 -9.88 -4.49 -24.32
CA SER A 221 -10.19 -4.01 -22.97
C SER A 221 -8.90 -3.67 -22.21
N SER A 222 -7.97 -4.61 -22.15
CA SER A 222 -6.66 -4.42 -21.50
C SER A 222 -5.81 -3.39 -22.22
N LEU A 223 -5.84 -3.36 -23.56
CA LEU A 223 -5.14 -2.35 -24.34
C LEU A 223 -5.67 -0.94 -24.06
N SER A 224 -6.99 -0.77 -23.98
CA SER A 224 -7.62 0.51 -23.64
C SER A 224 -7.16 0.99 -22.26
N LEU A 225 -7.11 0.10 -21.27
CA LEU A 225 -6.57 0.42 -19.94
C LEU A 225 -5.10 0.81 -19.98
N SER A 226 -4.27 0.10 -20.76
CA SER A 226 -2.86 0.44 -20.93
C SER A 226 -2.68 1.84 -21.56
N LEU A 227 -3.52 2.20 -22.53
CA LEU A 227 -3.53 3.53 -23.13
C LEU A 227 -3.93 4.61 -22.12
N VAL A 228 -4.91 4.33 -21.26
CA VAL A 228 -5.34 5.24 -20.19
C VAL A 228 -4.23 5.44 -19.15
N LYS A 229 -3.55 4.36 -18.73
CA LYS A 229 -2.36 4.42 -17.86
C LYS A 229 -1.23 5.22 -18.48
N ALA A 230 -1.03 5.08 -19.79
CA ALA A 230 -0.08 5.86 -20.57
C ALA A 230 -0.57 7.29 -20.89
N ARG A 231 -1.71 7.72 -20.32
CA ARG A 231 -2.33 9.05 -20.52
C ARG A 231 -2.67 9.38 -21.98
N ARG A 232 -2.81 8.37 -22.84
CA ARG A 232 -3.26 8.50 -24.24
C ARG A 232 -4.79 8.44 -24.29
N TYR A 233 -5.44 9.38 -23.61
CA TYR A 233 -6.90 9.35 -23.39
C TYR A 233 -7.70 9.49 -24.70
N SER A 234 -7.26 10.33 -25.64
CA SER A 234 -7.89 10.46 -26.96
C SER A 234 -7.84 9.15 -27.75
N LEU A 235 -6.67 8.51 -27.87
CA LEU A 235 -6.54 7.21 -28.52
C LEU A 235 -7.38 6.12 -27.84
N ALA A 236 -7.37 6.06 -26.50
CA ALA A 236 -8.23 5.14 -25.75
C ALA A 236 -9.72 5.38 -26.06
N ALA A 237 -10.16 6.65 -26.09
CA ALA A 237 -11.53 7.02 -26.46
C ALA A 237 -11.89 6.57 -27.87
N LYS A 238 -10.96 6.68 -28.84
CA LYS A 238 -11.18 6.22 -30.22
C LYS A 238 -11.29 4.69 -30.32
N VAL A 239 -10.47 3.96 -29.56
CA VAL A 239 -10.59 2.48 -29.47
C VAL A 239 -11.96 2.09 -28.93
N LEU A 240 -12.39 2.68 -27.80
CA LEU A 240 -13.70 2.38 -27.20
C LEU A 240 -14.88 2.80 -28.09
N THR A 241 -14.74 3.90 -28.83
CA THR A 241 -15.75 4.35 -29.80
C THR A 241 -15.87 3.38 -30.98
N LYS A 242 -14.75 2.82 -31.44
CA LYS A 242 -14.73 1.85 -32.54
C LYS A 242 -15.29 0.48 -32.12
N TYR A 243 -15.08 0.09 -30.87
CA TYR A 243 -15.53 -1.18 -30.30
C TYR A 243 -16.49 -0.93 -29.12
N PRO A 244 -17.73 -0.46 -29.39
CA PRO A 244 -18.63 0.05 -28.35
C PRO A 244 -19.15 -1.02 -27.38
N ASN A 245 -19.09 -2.31 -27.73
CA ASN A 245 -19.54 -3.36 -26.82
C ASN A 245 -18.52 -3.65 -25.71
N LEU A 246 -17.28 -3.14 -25.81
CA LEU A 246 -16.28 -3.27 -24.74
C LEU A 246 -16.68 -2.52 -23.46
N VAL A 247 -17.55 -1.52 -23.59
CA VAL A 247 -18.00 -0.64 -22.50
C VAL A 247 -19.51 -0.77 -22.25
N ARG A 248 -20.18 -1.65 -22.99
CA ARG A 248 -21.60 -1.95 -22.79
C ARG A 248 -21.73 -2.72 -21.50
N ARG A 249 -22.68 -2.31 -20.65
CA ARG A 249 -22.97 -2.97 -19.38
C ARG A 249 -24.39 -3.51 -19.43
N ASP A 250 -24.49 -4.82 -19.57
CA ASP A 250 -25.77 -5.53 -19.45
C ASP A 250 -26.01 -5.97 -17.99
N SER A 251 -25.00 -5.82 -17.11
CA SER A 251 -25.07 -6.16 -15.68
C SER A 251 -24.40 -5.11 -14.77
N ARG A 252 -24.88 -5.01 -13.52
CA ARG A 252 -24.25 -4.19 -12.46
C ARG A 252 -22.79 -4.59 -12.18
N PHE A 253 -22.45 -5.85 -12.38
CA PHE A 253 -21.11 -6.38 -12.12
C PHE A 253 -20.07 -5.96 -13.18
N GLU A 254 -20.48 -5.27 -14.26
CA GLU A 254 -19.63 -4.92 -15.42
C GLU A 254 -19.03 -3.51 -15.37
N SER A 255 -18.77 -2.99 -14.17
CA SER A 255 -18.23 -1.64 -13.98
C SER A 255 -16.69 -1.57 -13.88
N ARG A 256 -15.98 -2.72 -13.98
CA ARG A 256 -14.53 -2.82 -13.72
C ARG A 256 -13.70 -1.87 -14.60
N LEU A 257 -13.97 -1.82 -15.91
CA LEU A 257 -13.25 -0.97 -16.86
C LEU A 257 -13.40 0.52 -16.51
N GLN A 258 -14.62 0.99 -16.26
CA GLN A 258 -14.91 2.38 -15.94
C GLN A 258 -14.32 2.79 -14.59
N VAL A 259 -14.42 1.92 -13.57
CA VAL A 259 -13.80 2.16 -12.26
C VAL A 259 -12.29 2.32 -12.40
N THR A 260 -11.62 1.45 -13.16
CA THR A 260 -10.19 1.58 -13.42
C THR A 260 -9.85 2.86 -14.20
N ILE A 261 -10.65 3.23 -15.20
CA ILE A 261 -10.45 4.50 -15.93
C ILE A 261 -10.51 5.69 -14.98
N LEU A 262 -11.51 5.76 -14.11
CA LEU A 262 -11.65 6.84 -13.12
C LEU A 262 -10.48 6.86 -12.14
N GLN A 263 -10.03 5.68 -11.67
CA GLN A 263 -8.89 5.58 -10.76
C GLN A 263 -7.62 6.15 -11.39
N GLU A 264 -7.32 5.78 -12.64
CA GLU A 264 -6.11 6.24 -13.34
C GLU A 264 -6.15 7.74 -13.67
N ILE A 265 -7.33 8.30 -13.98
CA ILE A 265 -7.50 9.76 -14.14
C ILE A 265 -7.16 10.50 -12.83
N GLY A 266 -7.62 9.97 -11.69
CA GLY A 266 -7.38 10.55 -10.37
C GLY A 266 -5.91 10.53 -9.98
N LEU A 267 -5.27 9.36 -10.10
CA LEU A 267 -3.85 9.17 -9.77
C LEU A 267 -2.92 10.06 -10.61
N ALA A 268 -3.30 10.36 -11.84
CA ALA A 268 -2.49 11.16 -12.75
C ALA A 268 -2.64 12.69 -12.51
N GLU A 269 -3.55 13.11 -11.63
CA GLU A 269 -3.94 14.51 -11.38
C GLU A 269 -4.28 15.33 -12.66
N VAL A 270 -4.64 14.65 -13.76
CA VAL A 270 -4.80 15.28 -15.08
C VAL A 270 -5.94 16.30 -15.10
N LEU A 271 -6.89 16.18 -14.18
CA LEU A 271 -7.96 17.17 -14.02
C LEU A 271 -7.44 18.57 -13.59
N LYS A 272 -6.16 18.69 -13.21
CA LYS A 272 -5.49 19.97 -12.93
C LYS A 272 -4.76 20.57 -14.15
N SER A 273 -4.64 19.85 -15.28
CA SER A 273 -3.93 20.30 -16.50
C SER A 273 -4.88 20.71 -17.65
N GLU A 274 -4.32 21.29 -18.72
CA GLU A 274 -5.05 21.79 -19.90
C GLU A 274 -5.61 20.67 -20.82
N LYS A 275 -5.21 19.40 -20.63
CA LYS A 275 -5.61 18.24 -21.46
C LYS A 275 -6.99 17.65 -21.10
N ILE A 276 -7.92 18.48 -20.65
CA ILE A 276 -9.24 18.05 -20.14
C ILE A 276 -10.19 17.52 -21.22
N SER A 277 -10.06 17.99 -22.46
CA SER A 277 -10.89 17.58 -23.61
C SER A 277 -10.80 16.08 -23.90
N ASP A 278 -9.60 15.51 -23.76
CA ASP A 278 -9.33 14.11 -24.05
C ASP A 278 -9.90 13.22 -22.94
N VAL A 279 -9.83 13.70 -21.70
CA VAL A 279 -10.48 13.06 -20.54
C VAL A 279 -12.00 13.06 -20.73
N ILE A 280 -12.61 14.18 -21.13
CA ILE A 280 -14.05 14.25 -21.42
C ILE A 280 -14.43 13.24 -22.51
N SER A 281 -13.64 13.17 -23.58
CA SER A 281 -13.87 12.24 -24.70
C SER A 281 -13.82 10.79 -24.23
N LEU A 282 -12.86 10.45 -23.36
CA LEU A 282 -12.75 9.12 -22.75
C LEU A 282 -13.92 8.79 -21.81
N ILE A 283 -14.35 9.72 -20.96
CA ILE A 283 -15.51 9.52 -20.07
C ILE A 283 -16.78 9.26 -20.90
N LYS A 284 -16.98 9.99 -22.00
CA LYS A 284 -18.09 9.74 -22.93
C LYS A 284 -17.95 8.38 -23.64
N ALA A 285 -16.77 8.07 -24.16
CA ALA A 285 -16.52 6.83 -24.88
C ALA A 285 -16.59 5.57 -23.99
N SER A 286 -16.29 5.70 -22.70
CA SER A 286 -16.40 4.62 -21.70
C SER A 286 -17.83 4.39 -21.20
N ASN A 287 -18.81 5.16 -21.70
CA ASN A 287 -20.21 5.13 -21.29
C ASN A 287 -20.45 5.46 -19.80
N ALA A 288 -19.44 6.03 -19.12
CA ALA A 288 -19.46 6.36 -17.69
C ALA A 288 -20.57 7.37 -17.32
N SER A 289 -20.93 8.28 -18.22
CA SER A 289 -21.97 9.30 -17.97
C SER A 289 -23.41 8.82 -18.22
N LYS A 290 -23.64 7.70 -18.92
CA LYS A 290 -25.01 7.28 -19.29
C LYS A 290 -25.64 6.27 -18.32
N GLU A 291 -24.81 5.45 -17.71
CA GLU A 291 -25.23 4.31 -16.88
C GLU A 291 -24.49 4.38 -15.54
N ALA A 292 -25.15 3.95 -14.47
CA ALA A 292 -24.56 3.96 -13.15
C ALA A 292 -23.34 3.04 -13.06
N ILE A 293 -22.22 3.55 -12.55
CA ILE A 293 -21.02 2.78 -12.23
C ILE A 293 -21.15 2.22 -10.82
N TYR A 294 -21.15 0.90 -10.69
CA TYR A 294 -21.14 0.22 -9.40
C TYR A 294 -19.70 0.12 -8.90
N TYR A 295 -19.49 0.60 -7.68
CA TYR A 295 -18.15 0.81 -7.13
C TYR A 295 -18.12 0.52 -5.62
N PRO A 296 -17.28 -0.42 -5.16
CA PRO A 296 -17.02 -0.61 -3.73
C PRO A 296 -16.12 0.48 -3.21
N HIS A 297 -16.49 1.14 -2.13
CA HIS A 297 -15.60 2.10 -1.46
C HIS A 297 -14.71 1.34 -0.47
N VAL A 298 -13.39 1.39 -0.69
CA VAL A 298 -12.42 0.73 0.18
C VAL A 298 -11.47 1.78 0.74
N GLU A 299 -11.47 1.94 2.07
CA GLU A 299 -10.60 2.86 2.79
C GLU A 299 -9.58 2.04 3.62
N MET A 300 -8.61 1.40 2.95
CA MET A 300 -7.50 0.70 3.61
C MET A 300 -6.15 1.34 3.26
N ARG A 301 -5.19 1.29 4.19
CA ARG A 301 -3.87 1.98 4.09
C ARG A 301 -3.11 1.70 2.78
N PHE A 302 -3.20 0.48 2.24
CA PHE A 302 -2.49 0.04 1.04
C PHE A 302 -3.42 -0.32 -0.14
N PHE A 303 -4.72 -0.48 0.12
CA PHE A 303 -5.72 -0.85 -0.86
C PHE A 303 -6.90 0.10 -0.70
N ASN A 304 -6.71 1.35 -1.10
CA ASN A 304 -7.81 2.29 -1.19
C ASN A 304 -8.04 2.70 -2.65
N ASN A 305 -9.27 3.10 -2.91
CA ASN A 305 -9.68 3.63 -4.19
C ASN A 305 -10.21 5.07 -4.06
N GLU A 306 -9.73 5.82 -3.05
CA GLU A 306 -10.05 7.24 -2.85
C GLU A 306 -9.85 8.07 -4.12
N ALA A 307 -8.85 7.73 -4.94
CA ALA A 307 -8.62 8.38 -6.23
C ALA A 307 -9.86 8.37 -7.14
N VAL A 308 -10.71 7.33 -7.09
CA VAL A 308 -11.98 7.29 -7.84
C VAL A 308 -12.96 8.32 -7.30
N LYS A 309 -13.13 8.40 -5.97
CA LYS A 309 -14.00 9.38 -5.30
C LYS A 309 -13.55 10.82 -5.56
N GLU A 310 -12.26 11.08 -5.42
CA GLU A 310 -11.65 12.37 -5.73
C GLU A 310 -11.83 12.76 -7.21
N THR A 311 -11.71 11.78 -8.11
CA THR A 311 -11.98 11.97 -9.55
C THR A 311 -13.43 12.33 -9.80
N LEU A 312 -14.38 11.60 -9.22
CA LEU A 312 -15.81 11.87 -9.35
C LEU A 312 -16.15 13.29 -8.88
N LEU A 313 -15.65 13.69 -7.70
CA LEU A 313 -15.83 15.06 -7.17
C LEU A 313 -15.20 16.12 -8.08
N SER A 314 -14.03 15.84 -8.64
CA SER A 314 -13.34 16.76 -9.53
C SER A 314 -14.02 16.92 -10.89
N LEU A 315 -14.54 15.82 -11.45
CA LEU A 315 -15.37 15.83 -12.66
C LEU A 315 -16.67 16.61 -12.44
N GLN A 316 -17.35 16.38 -11.32
CA GLN A 316 -18.57 17.11 -10.96
C GLN A 316 -18.32 18.63 -10.85
N LYS A 317 -17.22 19.05 -10.18
CA LYS A 317 -16.83 20.47 -10.11
C LYS A 317 -16.57 21.11 -11.48
N LYS A 318 -16.26 20.29 -12.49
CA LYS A 318 -16.03 20.70 -13.88
C LYS A 318 -17.29 20.55 -14.76
N GLY A 319 -18.44 20.25 -14.16
CA GLY A 319 -19.72 20.07 -14.86
C GLY A 319 -19.81 18.77 -15.66
N ILE A 320 -19.00 17.76 -15.33
CA ILE A 320 -19.03 16.44 -15.95
C ILE A 320 -19.69 15.49 -14.98
N ASP A 321 -20.94 15.14 -15.24
CA ASP A 321 -21.68 14.21 -14.40
C ASP A 321 -21.37 12.75 -14.78
N VAL A 322 -21.03 11.98 -13.76
CA VAL A 322 -20.83 10.53 -13.81
C VAL A 322 -21.75 9.92 -12.76
N ASN A 323 -22.68 9.09 -13.20
CA ASN A 323 -23.59 8.41 -12.28
C ASN A 323 -22.88 7.23 -11.62
N TYR A 324 -22.89 7.14 -10.30
CA TYR A 324 -22.22 6.07 -9.56
C TYR A 324 -23.08 5.59 -8.38
N ILE A 325 -22.89 4.32 -8.01
CA ILE A 325 -23.55 3.67 -6.88
C ILE A 325 -22.47 3.03 -6.00
N HIS A 326 -22.45 3.42 -4.73
CA HIS A 326 -21.60 2.78 -3.73
C HIS A 326 -22.18 1.42 -3.34
N THR A 327 -21.42 0.35 -3.61
CA THR A 327 -21.89 -1.01 -3.32
C THR A 327 -21.88 -1.32 -1.83
N ASN A 328 -21.17 -0.53 -1.02
CA ASN A 328 -21.22 -0.59 0.45
C ASN A 328 -22.58 -0.14 1.02
N ASP A 329 -23.28 0.74 0.30
CA ASP A 329 -24.56 1.35 0.74
C ASP A 329 -25.77 0.67 0.10
N THR A 330 -25.54 -0.38 -0.69
CA THR A 330 -26.57 -1.11 -1.41
C THR A 330 -26.49 -2.60 -1.11
N LYS A 331 -27.61 -3.29 -1.36
CA LYS A 331 -27.74 -4.74 -1.18
C LYS A 331 -27.98 -5.40 -2.53
N PRO A 332 -27.68 -6.70 -2.67
CA PRO A 332 -28.10 -7.46 -3.84
C PRO A 332 -29.62 -7.35 -4.05
N GLU A 333 -30.06 -7.54 -5.29
CA GLU A 333 -31.48 -7.66 -5.60
C GLU A 333 -32.08 -8.94 -5.01
N ALA A 334 -33.40 -9.11 -5.14
CA ALA A 334 -34.09 -10.28 -4.63
C ALA A 334 -33.46 -11.57 -5.17
N LEU A 335 -33.04 -12.44 -4.25
CA LEU A 335 -32.34 -13.68 -4.59
C LEU A 335 -33.28 -14.65 -5.29
N ASN A 336 -33.03 -14.92 -6.57
CA ASN A 336 -33.78 -15.89 -7.37
C ASN A 336 -33.18 -17.30 -7.29
N VAL A 337 -31.97 -17.45 -6.76
CA VAL A 337 -31.27 -18.72 -6.56
C VAL A 337 -30.78 -18.86 -5.13
N ASN A 338 -30.62 -20.11 -4.67
CA ASN A 338 -30.08 -20.42 -3.35
C ASN A 338 -28.82 -21.29 -3.47
N LEU A 339 -27.71 -20.81 -2.93
CA LEU A 339 -26.42 -21.50 -2.95
C LEU A 339 -26.41 -22.77 -2.08
N ASN A 340 -27.34 -22.92 -1.11
CA ASN A 340 -27.44 -24.09 -0.23
C ASN A 340 -26.10 -24.50 0.42
N ILE A 341 -25.35 -23.51 0.92
CA ILE A 341 -24.03 -23.73 1.54
C ILE A 341 -24.22 -24.28 2.96
N PRO A 342 -23.52 -25.37 3.35
CA PRO A 342 -23.56 -25.87 4.72
C PRO A 342 -23.12 -24.80 5.72
N ASN A 343 -23.91 -24.59 6.77
CA ASN A 343 -23.47 -23.73 7.88
C ASN A 343 -22.40 -24.48 8.69
N ARG A 344 -21.15 -24.00 8.60
CA ARG A 344 -20.02 -24.53 9.35
C ARG A 344 -19.58 -23.48 10.36
N SER A 345 -19.68 -23.81 11.64
CA SER A 345 -19.25 -22.94 12.73
C SER A 345 -18.26 -23.66 13.65
N LEU A 346 -17.47 -22.88 14.39
CA LEU A 346 -16.65 -23.42 15.45
C LEU A 346 -17.55 -24.08 16.52
N PRO A 347 -17.10 -25.17 17.16
CA PRO A 347 -17.75 -25.67 18.37
C PRO A 347 -17.87 -24.57 19.42
N ALA A 348 -18.95 -24.58 20.20
CA ALA A 348 -19.26 -23.52 21.18
C ALA A 348 -18.07 -23.18 22.09
N ASP A 349 -17.33 -24.19 22.57
CA ASP A 349 -16.15 -23.98 23.41
C ASP A 349 -15.00 -23.27 22.67
N SER A 350 -14.79 -23.57 21.39
CA SER A 350 -13.76 -22.90 20.57
C SER A 350 -14.18 -21.48 20.20
N GLN A 351 -15.47 -21.25 19.96
CA GLN A 351 -16.01 -19.91 19.76
C GLN A 351 -15.83 -19.06 21.02
N ALA A 352 -16.21 -19.57 22.20
CA ALA A 352 -16.04 -18.87 23.46
C ALA A 352 -14.56 -18.51 23.74
N LYS A 353 -13.63 -19.40 23.38
CA LYS A 353 -12.19 -19.10 23.47
C LYS A 353 -11.74 -18.04 22.45
N LEU A 354 -12.26 -18.07 21.22
CA LEU A 354 -12.00 -17.03 20.22
C LEU A 354 -12.47 -15.67 20.72
N ASP A 355 -13.67 -15.60 21.28
CA ASP A 355 -14.23 -14.36 21.84
C ASP A 355 -13.33 -13.82 22.96
N LEU A 356 -12.78 -14.69 23.82
CA LEU A 356 -11.80 -14.29 24.85
C LEU A 356 -10.47 -13.81 24.25
N CYS A 357 -10.01 -14.41 23.15
CA CYS A 357 -8.84 -13.94 22.41
C CYS A 357 -9.07 -12.55 21.81
N GLU A 358 -10.25 -12.32 21.24
CA GLU A 358 -10.67 -11.01 20.70
C GLU A 358 -10.76 -9.96 21.81
N VAL A 359 -11.35 -10.29 22.97
CA VAL A 359 -11.35 -9.40 24.14
C VAL A 359 -9.94 -9.04 24.59
N LYS A 360 -9.00 -10.00 24.64
CA LYS A 360 -7.59 -9.73 24.98
C LYS A 360 -6.95 -8.82 23.94
N LYS A 361 -7.17 -9.08 22.66
CA LYS A 361 -6.65 -8.27 21.55
C LYS A 361 -7.17 -6.84 21.62
N ASP A 362 -8.48 -6.66 21.79
CA ASP A 362 -9.11 -5.34 21.92
C ASP A 362 -8.57 -4.60 23.14
N TRP A 363 -8.41 -5.29 24.27
CA TRP A 363 -7.85 -4.71 25.49
C TRP A 363 -6.45 -4.12 25.27
N TRP A 364 -5.58 -4.79 24.49
CA TRP A 364 -4.27 -4.26 24.10
C TRP A 364 -4.41 -3.04 23.19
N GLN A 365 -5.27 -3.13 22.17
CA GLN A 365 -5.44 -2.06 21.18
C GLN A 365 -5.96 -0.76 21.81
N THR A 366 -6.92 -0.83 22.74
CA THR A 366 -7.45 0.38 23.41
C THR A 366 -6.42 1.06 24.31
N ARG A 367 -5.30 0.40 24.61
CA ARG A 367 -4.21 0.89 25.48
C ARG A 367 -2.96 1.31 24.72
N GLN A 368 -2.96 1.14 23.40
CA GLN A 368 -1.93 1.62 22.49
C GLN A 368 -2.43 2.90 21.82
N LEU A 369 -2.19 4.03 22.46
CA LEU A 369 -2.74 5.31 22.02
C LEU A 369 -1.67 6.17 21.35
N LYS A 370 -2.06 6.84 20.27
CA LYS A 370 -1.22 7.89 19.69
C LYS A 370 -1.23 9.11 20.61
N HIS A 371 -0.08 9.75 20.79
CA HIS A 371 0.03 10.95 21.63
C HIS A 371 -1.00 12.04 21.23
N GLN A 372 -1.22 12.24 19.93
CA GLN A 372 -2.21 13.21 19.42
C GLN A 372 -3.66 12.86 19.81
N ALA A 373 -3.99 11.57 19.91
CA ALA A 373 -5.34 11.09 20.25
C ALA A 373 -5.69 11.32 21.73
N LEU A 374 -4.69 11.48 22.61
CA LEU A 374 -4.92 11.74 24.04
C LEU A 374 -5.75 13.00 24.29
N LYS A 375 -5.72 13.98 23.39
CA LYS A 375 -6.49 15.23 23.48
C LYS A 375 -8.00 15.02 23.33
N GLN A 376 -8.40 13.91 22.72
CA GLN A 376 -9.80 13.57 22.43
C GLN A 376 -10.52 12.94 23.63
N PHE A 377 -9.79 12.51 24.67
CA PHE A 377 -10.37 11.89 25.85
C PHE A 377 -10.65 12.89 26.98
N GLU A 378 -11.66 12.58 27.80
CA GLU A 378 -11.94 13.26 29.06
C GLU A 378 -10.84 12.95 30.09
N LYS A 379 -10.66 13.87 31.05
CA LYS A 379 -9.71 13.65 32.15
C LYS A 379 -10.23 12.49 33.02
N SER A 380 -9.43 11.45 33.11
CA SER A 380 -9.62 10.32 34.03
C SER A 380 -8.26 9.95 34.62
N LYS A 381 -8.24 9.16 35.71
CA LYS A 381 -6.98 8.72 36.33
C LYS A 381 -6.05 8.01 35.34
N PHE A 382 -6.61 7.18 34.45
CA PHE A 382 -5.86 6.47 33.42
C PHE A 382 -5.31 7.43 32.34
N ILE A 383 -6.14 8.36 31.85
CA ILE A 383 -5.70 9.36 30.87
C ILE A 383 -4.66 10.30 31.48
N GLU A 384 -4.78 10.64 32.76
CA GLU A 384 -3.77 11.44 33.48
C GLU A 384 -2.43 10.71 33.51
N GLN A 385 -2.41 9.43 33.91
CA GLN A 385 -1.20 8.59 33.89
C GLN A 385 -0.54 8.52 32.51
N LEU A 386 -1.34 8.38 31.44
CA LEU A 386 -0.87 8.43 30.05
C LEU A 386 -0.24 9.79 29.73
N THR A 387 -0.94 10.89 30.01
CA THR A 387 -0.48 12.24 29.65
C THR A 387 0.75 12.70 30.42
N THR A 388 0.93 12.22 31.65
CA THR A 388 2.10 12.55 32.49
C THR A 388 3.19 11.48 32.41
N SER A 389 3.09 10.52 31.49
CA SER A 389 4.05 9.43 31.40
C SER A 389 5.36 9.87 30.72
N PRO A 390 6.48 9.21 31.03
CA PRO A 390 7.74 9.35 30.29
C PRO A 390 7.58 9.19 28.77
N GLU A 391 6.75 8.24 28.33
CA GLU A 391 6.45 8.02 26.91
C GLU A 391 5.72 9.21 26.27
N SER A 392 4.79 9.84 26.97
CA SER A 392 4.12 11.06 26.47
C SER A 392 5.09 12.25 26.40
N SER A 393 5.92 12.46 27.43
CA SER A 393 6.99 13.48 27.46
C SER A 393 7.99 13.30 26.32
N TYR A 394 8.41 12.05 26.08
CA TYR A 394 9.25 11.69 24.94
C TYR A 394 8.56 11.99 23.61
N CYS A 395 7.28 11.64 23.45
CA CYS A 395 6.55 11.95 22.23
C CYS A 395 6.36 13.45 21.99
N GLU A 396 6.17 14.28 23.02
CA GLU A 396 6.12 15.74 22.86
C GLU A 396 7.45 16.28 22.36
N THR A 397 8.55 15.84 22.99
CA THR A 397 9.92 16.22 22.61
C THR A 397 10.24 15.76 21.19
N MET A 398 9.87 14.52 20.85
CA MET A 398 9.97 13.98 19.50
C MET A 398 9.15 14.82 18.53
N VAL A 399 7.87 15.08 18.77
CA VAL A 399 7.05 15.90 17.86
C VAL A 399 7.68 17.26 17.63
N ASP A 400 8.24 17.91 18.67
CA ASP A 400 8.90 19.20 18.53
C ASP A 400 10.22 19.12 17.75
N SER A 401 11.09 18.15 18.03
CA SER A 401 12.34 17.88 17.29
C SER A 401 12.07 17.38 15.85
N PHE A 402 10.90 16.80 15.61
CA PHE A 402 10.49 16.16 14.36
C PHE A 402 9.38 16.95 13.63
N LYS A 403 9.10 18.21 13.99
CA LYS A 403 8.16 19.09 13.25
C LYS A 403 8.48 19.19 11.75
N GLY A 404 9.71 18.87 11.34
CA GLY A 404 10.11 18.67 9.94
C GLY A 404 9.94 17.23 9.42
N ILE A 405 10.09 16.19 10.25
CA ILE A 405 9.93 14.78 9.85
C ILE A 405 8.48 14.40 9.58
N GLU A 406 7.50 15.03 10.21
CA GLU A 406 6.09 14.78 9.83
C GLU A 406 5.86 15.09 8.34
N SER A 407 6.56 16.11 7.80
CA SER A 407 6.61 16.34 6.35
C SER A 407 7.46 15.29 5.61
N LEU A 408 8.53 14.76 6.20
CA LEU A 408 9.33 13.66 5.62
C LEU A 408 8.56 12.32 5.53
N VAL A 409 7.64 12.04 6.47
CA VAL A 409 6.82 10.83 6.51
C VAL A 409 5.55 10.99 5.66
N LYS A 410 5.00 12.20 5.56
CA LYS A 410 3.82 12.53 4.72
C LYS A 410 4.19 12.78 3.25
N GLN A 411 5.37 13.32 2.96
CA GLN A 411 5.87 13.49 1.59
C GLN A 411 6.44 12.17 1.08
N LYS A 412 5.63 11.43 0.32
CA LYS A 412 6.07 10.18 -0.34
C LYS A 412 7.22 10.39 -1.35
N ASP A 413 7.55 11.64 -1.70
CA ASP A 413 8.62 11.98 -2.63
C ASP A 413 9.45 13.18 -2.11
N PHE A 414 10.65 12.91 -1.58
CA PHE A 414 11.63 13.99 -1.37
C PHE A 414 12.01 14.62 -2.70
N LYS A 415 12.14 15.95 -2.74
CA LYS A 415 12.66 16.62 -3.93
C LYS A 415 14.05 16.06 -4.29
N ALA A 416 14.88 15.77 -3.29
CA ALA A 416 16.15 15.07 -3.45
C ALA A 416 16.02 13.69 -4.14
N LEU A 417 15.06 12.85 -3.73
CA LEU A 417 14.81 11.55 -4.38
C LEU A 417 14.35 11.72 -5.83
N SER A 418 13.47 12.70 -6.09
CA SER A 418 13.04 13.01 -7.45
C SER A 418 14.22 13.47 -8.34
N ILE A 419 15.16 14.22 -7.78
CA ILE A 419 16.36 14.69 -8.47
C ILE A 419 17.31 13.53 -8.78
N ILE A 420 17.61 12.66 -7.81
CA ILE A 420 18.42 11.46 -8.04
C ILE A 420 17.77 10.58 -9.12
N LYS A 421 16.46 10.31 -9.00
CA LYS A 421 15.71 9.50 -9.97
C LYS A 421 15.71 10.13 -11.37
N ASN A 422 15.49 11.45 -11.47
CA ASN A 422 15.48 12.16 -12.76
C ASN A 422 16.88 12.20 -13.39
N TYR A 423 17.92 12.47 -12.61
CA TYR A 423 19.30 12.50 -13.11
C TYR A 423 19.76 11.12 -13.62
N ILE A 424 19.47 10.04 -12.89
CA ILE A 424 19.73 8.65 -13.33
C ILE A 424 19.01 8.36 -14.64
N ARG A 425 17.75 8.79 -14.75
CA ARG A 425 16.91 8.61 -15.94
C ARG A 425 17.45 9.41 -17.14
N GLU A 426 17.76 10.69 -16.94
CA GLU A 426 18.23 11.59 -18.01
C GLU A 426 19.61 11.18 -18.56
N ASN A 427 20.46 10.58 -17.71
CA ASN A 427 21.82 10.19 -18.08
C ASN A 427 21.98 8.69 -18.37
N ASN A 428 20.88 7.93 -18.45
CA ASN A 428 20.89 6.47 -18.70
C ASN A 428 21.86 5.70 -17.78
N ILE A 429 21.93 6.10 -16.51
CA ILE A 429 22.89 5.57 -15.57
C ILE A 429 22.44 4.18 -15.11
N THR A 430 23.26 3.17 -15.43
CA THR A 430 22.97 1.77 -15.13
C THR A 430 23.52 1.31 -13.78
N SER A 431 24.45 2.08 -13.19
CA SER A 431 24.95 1.92 -11.82
C SER A 431 25.15 3.26 -11.15
N LEU A 432 24.76 3.37 -9.88
CA LEU A 432 24.88 4.60 -9.08
C LEU A 432 26.34 5.05 -8.90
N ASP A 433 27.31 4.15 -9.07
CA ASP A 433 28.75 4.44 -9.02
C ASP A 433 29.23 5.36 -10.15
N ALA A 434 28.44 5.49 -11.21
CA ALA A 434 28.70 6.40 -12.33
C ALA A 434 28.13 7.81 -12.11
N VAL A 435 27.49 8.07 -10.97
CA VAL A 435 26.91 9.37 -10.64
C VAL A 435 27.97 10.27 -10.00
N SER A 436 28.21 11.43 -10.60
CA SER A 436 29.13 12.44 -10.06
C SER A 436 28.45 13.27 -8.96
N LEU A 437 29.18 13.54 -7.87
CA LEU A 437 28.69 14.36 -6.76
C LEU A 437 28.54 15.84 -7.17
N GLU A 438 29.34 16.28 -8.14
CA GLU A 438 29.34 17.63 -8.70
C GLU A 438 27.98 17.99 -9.33
N ASP A 439 27.32 17.03 -9.97
CA ASP A 439 26.01 17.22 -10.59
C ASP A 439 24.90 17.53 -9.58
N PHE A 440 25.04 17.02 -8.36
CA PHE A 440 24.11 17.29 -7.27
C PHE A 440 24.45 18.56 -6.49
N ALA A 441 25.73 18.92 -6.39
CA ALA A 441 26.19 20.11 -5.67
C ALA A 441 25.62 21.42 -6.26
N GLY A 442 25.36 21.44 -7.57
CA GLY A 442 24.81 22.61 -8.27
C GLY A 442 23.30 22.84 -8.10
N ILE A 443 22.56 21.90 -7.49
CA ILE A 443 21.10 21.92 -7.49
C ILE A 443 20.54 22.70 -6.29
N LYS A 444 19.58 23.59 -6.57
CA LYS A 444 18.90 24.39 -5.53
C LYS A 444 17.88 23.55 -4.75
N LEU A 445 18.32 23.04 -3.61
CA LEU A 445 17.54 22.29 -2.62
C LEU A 445 17.26 23.13 -1.36
N SER A 446 16.23 22.74 -0.61
CA SER A 446 16.12 23.19 0.77
C SER A 446 17.28 22.61 1.59
N LYS A 447 17.62 23.22 2.73
CA LYS A 447 18.72 22.70 3.56
C LYS A 447 18.45 21.26 4.03
N LEU A 448 17.21 20.97 4.44
CA LEU A 448 16.77 19.62 4.84
C LEU A 448 16.87 18.61 3.68
N ASP A 449 16.39 18.96 2.48
CA ASP A 449 16.52 18.09 1.29
C ASP A 449 17.99 17.82 0.94
N ARG A 450 18.86 18.82 1.15
CA ARG A 450 20.30 18.68 0.92
C ARG A 450 20.92 17.70 1.90
N ASP A 451 20.59 17.79 3.19
CA ASP A 451 21.12 16.87 4.20
C ASP A 451 20.62 15.43 3.98
N VAL A 452 19.35 15.25 3.62
CA VAL A 452 18.80 13.95 3.20
C VAL A 452 19.54 13.40 1.99
N LEU A 453 19.80 14.23 0.97
CA LEU A 453 20.56 13.84 -0.22
C LEU A 453 21.98 13.38 0.16
N VAL A 454 22.67 14.12 1.02
CA VAL A 454 24.03 13.79 1.47
C VAL A 454 24.06 12.42 2.16
N LEU A 455 23.13 12.17 3.08
CA LEU A 455 23.05 10.90 3.80
C LEU A 455 22.70 9.73 2.87
N LEU A 456 21.77 9.91 1.94
CA LEU A 456 21.43 8.90 0.93
C LEU A 456 22.60 8.56 0.01
N LEU A 457 23.33 9.57 -0.48
CA LEU A 457 24.50 9.33 -1.31
C LEU A 457 25.61 8.66 -0.50
N SER A 458 25.81 9.06 0.75
CA SER A 458 26.80 8.43 1.66
C SER A 458 26.55 6.93 1.80
N GLU A 459 25.29 6.52 1.92
CA GLU A 459 24.88 5.11 1.96
C GLU A 459 25.33 4.35 0.72
N GLN A 460 25.13 4.93 -0.46
CA GLN A 460 25.53 4.30 -1.72
C GLN A 460 27.06 4.17 -1.83
N TYR A 461 27.80 5.21 -1.44
CA TYR A 461 29.26 5.19 -1.44
C TYR A 461 29.84 4.16 -0.45
N LEU A 462 29.18 3.94 0.68
CA LEU A 462 29.57 2.89 1.63
C LEU A 462 29.24 1.50 1.08
N ALA A 463 28.09 1.33 0.43
CA ALA A 463 27.67 0.06 -0.15
C ALA A 463 28.60 -0.43 -1.29
N SER A 464 29.24 0.48 -2.03
CA SER A 464 30.16 0.11 -3.12
C SER A 464 31.44 -0.56 -2.62
N ASN A 465 31.84 -0.32 -1.37
CA ASN A 465 33.12 -0.76 -0.78
C ASN A 465 34.37 -0.37 -1.59
N GLU A 466 34.27 0.59 -2.51
CA GLU A 466 35.37 1.03 -3.36
C GLU A 466 36.28 2.05 -2.68
N TYR A 467 35.76 2.75 -1.67
CA TYR A 467 36.42 3.86 -0.99
C TYR A 467 36.45 3.65 0.52
N SER A 468 37.54 4.08 1.15
CA SER A 468 37.61 4.20 2.62
C SER A 468 36.72 5.35 3.12
N HIS A 469 36.33 5.31 4.40
CA HIS A 469 35.53 6.38 5.03
C HIS A 469 36.13 7.78 4.80
N GLN A 470 37.45 7.91 4.93
CA GLN A 470 38.12 9.20 4.72
C GLN A 470 38.05 9.67 3.27
N GLU A 471 38.15 8.76 2.30
CA GLU A 471 38.04 9.09 0.88
C GLU A 471 36.62 9.54 0.52
N ILE A 472 35.60 8.88 1.08
CA ILE A 472 34.20 9.28 0.93
C ILE A 472 34.02 10.71 1.48
N LEU A 473 34.43 10.98 2.72
CA LEU A 473 34.34 12.31 3.33
C LEU A 473 35.05 13.38 2.49
N ASN A 474 36.25 13.11 2.00
CA ASN A 474 37.02 14.05 1.20
C ASN A 474 36.31 14.40 -0.13
N ARG A 475 35.70 13.41 -0.79
CA ARG A 475 34.95 13.62 -2.05
C ARG A 475 33.71 14.50 -1.84
N PHE A 476 32.95 14.22 -0.79
CA PHE A 476 31.78 15.02 -0.42
C PHE A 476 32.15 16.47 -0.07
N LYS A 477 33.23 16.66 0.72
CA LYS A 477 33.74 17.99 1.06
C LYS A 477 34.24 18.75 -0.17
N ALA A 478 34.87 18.09 -1.13
CA ALA A 478 35.39 18.73 -2.35
C ALA A 478 34.29 19.44 -3.16
N VAL A 479 33.04 18.96 -3.07
CA VAL A 479 31.88 19.54 -3.76
C VAL A 479 30.93 20.30 -2.82
N ASN A 480 31.35 20.60 -1.58
CA ASN A 480 30.55 21.28 -0.55
C ASN A 480 29.23 20.57 -0.19
N LEU A 481 29.19 19.24 -0.32
CA LEU A 481 28.09 18.40 0.13
C LEU A 481 28.42 17.85 1.52
N THR A 482 27.94 18.50 2.57
CA THR A 482 28.14 18.07 3.96
C THR A 482 26.81 18.05 4.71
N VAL A 483 26.69 17.15 5.69
CA VAL A 483 25.57 17.12 6.63
C VAL A 483 25.62 18.35 7.51
N SER A 484 24.52 19.10 7.56
CA SER A 484 24.38 20.27 8.43
C SER A 484 24.10 19.87 9.88
N ASN A 485 24.58 20.69 10.83
CA ASN A 485 24.22 20.58 12.25
C ASN A 485 22.77 21.03 12.53
N GLU A 486 22.05 21.60 11.55
CA GLU A 486 20.68 22.09 11.74
C GLU A 486 19.62 20.97 11.70
N HIS A 487 19.94 19.79 11.15
CA HIS A 487 18.96 18.73 10.89
C HIS A 487 19.42 17.34 11.35
N LEU A 488 20.25 17.23 12.40
CA LEU A 488 20.81 15.92 12.81
C LEU A 488 19.75 14.96 13.37
N TYR A 489 18.57 15.48 13.73
CA TYR A 489 17.39 14.68 14.08
C TYR A 489 16.94 13.68 12.98
N ILE A 490 17.41 13.81 11.72
CA ILE A 490 17.14 12.84 10.64
C ILE A 490 18.06 11.62 10.65
N LEU A 491 19.19 11.65 11.37
CA LEU A 491 20.17 10.55 11.41
C LEU A 491 19.58 9.20 11.82
N PRO A 492 18.64 9.10 12.78
CA PRO A 492 17.95 7.85 13.11
C PRO A 492 17.33 7.13 11.90
N MET A 493 16.91 7.86 10.86
CA MET A 493 16.34 7.24 9.64
C MET A 493 17.34 6.40 8.86
N PHE A 494 18.65 6.60 9.09
CA PHE A 494 19.74 5.96 8.35
C PHE A 494 20.51 4.90 9.19
N ILE A 495 20.06 4.60 10.42
CA ILE A 495 20.77 3.67 11.33
C ILE A 495 20.78 2.22 10.84
N ARG A 496 19.80 1.81 10.03
CA ARG A 496 19.73 0.46 9.43
C ARG A 496 20.89 0.20 8.47
N ASN A 497 21.41 1.25 7.85
CA ASN A 497 22.68 1.25 7.13
C ASN A 497 23.74 2.01 7.93
N GLY A 498 23.83 1.73 9.23
CA GLY A 498 24.39 2.66 10.22
C GLY A 498 25.89 3.00 10.08
N ASP A 499 26.57 2.51 9.05
CA ASP A 499 27.90 2.97 8.68
C ASP A 499 27.83 4.42 8.17
N VAL A 500 26.67 4.82 7.60
CA VAL A 500 26.36 6.21 7.21
C VAL A 500 26.41 7.14 8.41
N VAL A 501 25.78 6.75 9.53
CA VAL A 501 25.78 7.56 10.75
C VAL A 501 27.20 7.66 11.30
N THR A 502 27.92 6.54 11.35
CA THR A 502 29.29 6.53 11.87
C THR A 502 30.28 7.32 11.00
N LEU A 503 30.06 7.39 9.69
CA LEU A 503 30.90 8.12 8.73
C LEU A 503 30.96 9.61 9.07
N TRP A 504 29.82 10.19 9.47
CA TRP A 504 29.70 11.63 9.70
C TRP A 504 29.95 12.05 11.14
N LEU A 505 30.21 11.12 12.08
CA LEU A 505 30.35 11.44 13.51
C LEU A 505 31.42 12.50 13.78
N ASP A 506 32.53 12.52 13.03
CA ASP A 506 33.61 13.50 13.17
C ASP A 506 33.30 14.89 12.61
N GLU A 507 32.23 15.02 11.84
CA GLU A 507 31.86 16.24 11.13
C GLU A 507 30.65 16.95 11.73
N ILE A 508 29.96 16.30 12.68
CA ILE A 508 28.73 16.79 13.28
C ILE A 508 28.93 17.21 14.75
N ALA A 509 28.10 18.14 15.20
CA ALA A 509 28.04 18.62 16.58
C ALA A 509 26.59 18.57 17.09
N PRO A 510 26.07 17.38 17.44
CA PRO A 510 24.69 17.21 17.87
C PRO A 510 24.41 17.82 19.24
N SER A 511 23.19 18.30 19.42
CA SER A 511 22.62 18.67 20.73
C SER A 511 22.42 17.45 21.64
N SER A 512 22.25 17.67 22.94
CA SER A 512 21.96 16.59 23.90
C SER A 512 20.73 15.78 23.48
N GLU A 513 19.70 16.45 22.99
CA GLU A 513 18.44 15.84 22.56
C GLU A 513 18.66 14.93 21.33
N GLU A 514 19.47 15.38 20.35
CA GLU A 514 19.80 14.61 19.16
C GLU A 514 20.70 13.40 19.46
N VAL A 515 21.66 13.53 20.39
CA VAL A 515 22.48 12.39 20.84
C VAL A 515 21.59 11.36 21.55
N SER A 516 20.72 11.81 22.46
CA SER A 516 19.81 10.91 23.20
C SER A 516 18.91 10.15 22.24
N LEU A 517 18.34 10.85 21.26
CA LEU A 517 17.53 10.26 20.21
C LEU A 517 18.29 9.19 19.42
N LEU A 518 19.52 9.49 18.99
CA LEU A 518 20.33 8.58 18.21
C LEU A 518 20.71 7.33 19.00
N LEU A 519 21.13 7.49 20.25
CA LEU A 519 21.45 6.39 21.16
C LEU A 519 20.23 5.50 21.43
N ASN A 520 19.08 6.10 21.70
CA ASN A 520 17.81 5.39 21.89
C ASN A 520 17.44 4.58 20.65
N SER A 521 17.57 5.17 19.46
CA SER A 521 17.26 4.48 18.19
C SER A 521 18.21 3.32 17.89
N LEU A 522 19.52 3.49 18.16
CA LEU A 522 20.52 2.42 18.02
C LEU A 522 20.30 1.30 19.02
N SER A 523 19.78 1.63 20.21
CA SER A 523 19.44 0.65 21.24
C SER A 523 18.16 -0.13 20.91
N GLU A 524 17.14 0.55 20.38
CA GLU A 524 15.89 -0.06 19.87
C GLU A 524 16.17 -1.07 18.75
N GLU A 525 17.03 -0.72 17.79
CA GLU A 525 17.41 -1.59 16.66
C GLU A 525 18.56 -2.58 16.99
N ALA A 526 19.02 -2.64 18.24
CA ALA A 526 20.09 -3.52 18.73
C ALA A 526 21.43 -3.42 17.96
N TYR A 527 21.88 -2.19 17.63
CA TYR A 527 23.19 -1.93 17.03
C TYR A 527 24.24 -1.47 18.05
N PHE A 528 24.73 -2.39 18.88
CA PHE A 528 25.64 -2.09 19.98
C PHE A 528 26.97 -1.48 19.54
N ASP A 529 27.62 -1.98 18.49
CA ASP A 529 28.94 -1.46 18.07
C ASP A 529 28.84 0.04 17.73
N LYS A 530 27.75 0.43 17.06
CA LYS A 530 27.47 1.82 16.68
C LYS A 530 27.04 2.64 17.88
N PHE A 531 26.19 2.09 18.73
CA PHE A 531 25.81 2.69 20.00
C PHE A 531 27.06 3.03 20.83
N SER A 532 27.99 2.09 20.99
CA SER A 532 29.22 2.28 21.78
C SER A 532 30.12 3.38 21.22
N LEU A 533 30.15 3.55 19.89
CA LEU A 533 30.93 4.62 19.25
C LEU A 533 30.30 6.00 19.50
N VAL A 534 28.97 6.11 19.36
CA VAL A 534 28.23 7.34 19.62
C VAL A 534 28.31 7.70 21.11
N GLU A 535 28.12 6.72 22.00
CA GLU A 535 28.17 6.91 23.46
C GLU A 535 29.56 7.33 23.92
N LYS A 536 30.61 6.67 23.45
CA LYS A 536 31.99 7.05 23.79
C LYS A 536 32.31 8.49 23.37
N LYS A 537 31.73 8.95 22.27
CA LYS A 537 32.05 10.25 21.69
C LYS A 537 31.21 11.40 22.25
N PHE A 538 29.91 11.15 22.44
CA PHE A 538 28.92 12.17 22.76
C PHE A 538 28.15 11.85 24.05
N GLY A 539 28.38 10.73 24.71
CA GLY A 539 27.65 10.31 25.92
C GLY A 539 27.72 11.34 27.06
N ASP A 540 28.85 12.02 27.22
CA ASP A 540 29.01 13.07 28.24
C ASP A 540 28.12 14.31 28.00
N THR A 541 27.61 14.50 26.78
CA THR A 541 26.71 15.62 26.46
C THR A 541 25.23 15.29 26.73
N VAL A 542 24.92 14.02 26.97
CA VAL A 542 23.56 13.52 27.21
C VAL A 542 23.10 13.92 28.60
N LYS A 543 22.03 14.71 28.66
CA LYS A 543 21.26 14.91 29.89
C LYS A 543 20.36 13.69 30.13
N THR A 544 20.07 13.43 31.40
CA THR A 544 19.11 12.40 31.81
C THR A 544 17.77 12.64 31.13
N THR A 545 17.28 11.64 30.39
CA THR A 545 15.97 11.65 29.74
C THR A 545 14.98 10.78 30.51
N ASP A 546 13.68 11.08 30.44
CA ASP A 546 12.63 10.30 31.12
C ASP A 546 12.52 8.87 30.53
N LEU A 547 12.83 8.71 29.24
CA LEU A 547 13.02 7.42 28.59
C LEU A 547 14.50 7.24 28.23
N ASP A 548 15.09 6.14 28.66
CA ASP A 548 16.50 5.82 28.49
C ASP A 548 16.74 4.71 27.46
N TYR A 549 18.00 4.50 27.08
CA TYR A 549 18.36 3.45 26.12
C TYR A 549 18.04 2.04 26.63
N PHE A 550 17.96 1.82 27.95
CA PHE A 550 17.53 0.52 28.49
C PHE A 550 16.05 0.25 28.18
N TYR A 551 15.18 1.26 28.30
CA TYR A 551 13.78 1.16 27.85
C TYR A 551 13.68 0.77 26.38
N PHE A 552 14.42 1.45 25.50
CA PHE A 552 14.37 1.18 24.05
C PHE A 552 14.94 -0.20 23.69
N PHE A 553 16.04 -0.61 24.33
CA PHE A 553 16.55 -1.97 24.22
C PHE A 553 15.51 -3.02 24.62
N LEU A 554 14.84 -2.83 25.76
CA LEU A 554 13.82 -3.77 26.23
C LEU A 554 12.61 -3.76 25.29
N LYS A 555 12.18 -2.60 24.79
CA LYS A 555 10.95 -2.44 24.01
C LYS A 555 10.92 -3.32 22.76
N ASP A 556 12.01 -3.31 22.00
CA ASP A 556 12.11 -4.04 20.72
C ASP A 556 13.08 -5.23 20.79
N PHE A 557 13.44 -5.67 22.01
CA PHE A 557 14.25 -6.87 22.21
C PHE A 557 13.65 -8.08 21.50
N SER A 558 14.48 -8.77 20.72
CA SER A 558 14.16 -10.10 20.18
C SER A 558 15.36 -11.02 20.21
N GLY A 559 15.22 -12.17 20.88
CA GLY A 559 16.23 -13.23 20.90
C GLY A 559 16.41 -13.93 19.55
N LEU A 560 15.42 -13.80 18.65
CA LEU A 560 15.40 -14.40 17.30
C LEU A 560 15.74 -13.40 16.19
N SER A 561 16.28 -12.23 16.51
CA SER A 561 16.54 -11.15 15.56
C SER A 561 17.21 -11.65 14.27
N PHE A 562 16.41 -11.69 13.20
CA PHE A 562 16.87 -11.92 11.84
C PHE A 562 17.55 -10.64 11.36
N SER A 563 18.84 -10.49 11.66
CA SER A 563 19.67 -9.58 10.86
C SER A 563 19.93 -10.25 9.51
N PHE A 564 19.68 -9.53 8.42
CA PHE A 564 20.17 -9.89 7.09
C PHE A 564 21.71 -9.75 7.10
N GLY A 565 22.38 -10.72 7.71
CA GLY A 565 23.81 -10.71 8.04
C GLY A 565 24.04 -11.54 9.32
N GLY A 566 23.89 -12.86 9.21
CA GLY A 566 23.67 -13.81 10.32
C GLY A 566 24.59 -13.73 11.57
N ASN A 567 24.19 -14.42 12.65
CA ASN A 567 24.85 -14.50 13.98
C ASN A 567 25.23 -13.17 14.68
N SER A 568 25.09 -12.01 14.03
CA SER A 568 25.47 -10.71 14.56
C SER A 568 24.49 -10.20 15.61
N ALA A 569 23.19 -10.30 15.39
CA ALA A 569 22.19 -9.69 16.26
C ALA A 569 22.14 -10.29 17.68
N SER A 570 22.32 -11.61 17.82
CA SER A 570 22.47 -12.25 19.14
C SER A 570 23.71 -11.76 19.89
N ARG A 571 24.82 -11.50 19.19
CA ARG A 571 26.03 -10.94 19.81
C ARG A 571 25.84 -9.48 20.21
N GLN A 572 25.20 -8.66 19.37
CA GLN A 572 24.92 -7.25 19.71
C GLN A 572 23.98 -7.14 20.92
N ASN A 573 22.93 -7.97 20.97
CA ASN A 573 22.04 -8.08 22.13
C ASN A 573 22.80 -8.47 23.40
N GLN A 574 23.69 -9.46 23.30
CA GLN A 574 24.53 -9.86 24.41
C GLN A 574 25.45 -8.72 24.86
N SER A 575 26.03 -7.96 23.93
CA SER A 575 26.86 -6.79 24.26
C SER A 575 26.06 -5.68 24.95
N PHE A 576 24.81 -5.43 24.55
CA PHE A 576 23.92 -4.53 25.29
C PHE A 576 23.66 -5.04 26.71
N VAL A 577 23.39 -6.34 26.87
CA VAL A 577 23.21 -6.95 28.20
C VAL A 577 24.43 -6.70 29.08
N GLU A 578 25.62 -7.00 28.56
CA GLU A 578 26.89 -6.78 29.28
C GLU A 578 27.12 -5.30 29.60
N TYR A 579 26.81 -4.40 28.67
CA TYR A 579 26.92 -2.96 28.88
C TYR A 579 26.04 -2.47 30.03
N PHE A 580 24.76 -2.87 30.06
CA PHE A 580 23.84 -2.47 31.14
C PHE A 580 24.24 -3.10 32.48
N GLN A 581 24.73 -4.34 32.49
CA GLN A 581 25.21 -4.98 33.71
C GLN A 581 26.48 -4.32 34.26
N GLN A 582 27.38 -3.84 33.41
CA GLN A 582 28.63 -3.21 33.81
C GLN A 582 28.46 -1.74 34.23
N ASN A 583 27.64 -0.98 33.52
CA ASN A 583 27.41 0.45 33.78
C ASN A 583 26.28 0.70 34.79
N GLY A 584 25.51 -0.34 35.12
CA GLY A 584 24.33 -0.26 35.95
C GLY A 584 23.08 0.14 35.16
N TYR A 585 21.92 -0.36 35.60
CA TYR A 585 20.61 -0.01 35.08
C TYR A 585 19.65 0.22 36.24
N ARG A 586 18.61 1.02 35.99
CA ARG A 586 17.55 1.26 36.97
C ARG A 586 16.22 0.79 36.40
N VAL A 587 15.54 -0.09 37.13
CA VAL A 587 14.18 -0.50 36.74
C VAL A 587 13.18 0.55 37.19
N GLU A 588 12.33 0.98 36.26
CA GLU A 588 11.28 1.97 36.44
C GLU A 588 9.94 1.43 35.91
N ASP A 589 8.85 2.15 36.09
CA ASP A 589 7.51 1.65 35.75
C ASP A 589 7.34 1.40 34.24
N HIS A 590 7.95 2.22 33.38
CA HIS A 590 7.91 2.03 31.93
C HIS A 590 8.65 0.75 31.50
N HIS A 591 9.76 0.40 32.17
CA HIS A 591 10.46 -0.88 31.98
C HIS A 591 9.54 -2.07 32.31
N ARG A 592 8.79 -1.98 33.41
CA ARG A 592 7.85 -3.04 33.82
C ARG A 592 6.67 -3.19 32.85
N ARG A 593 6.18 -2.09 32.26
CA ARG A 593 5.14 -2.13 31.21
C ARG A 593 5.62 -2.88 29.97
N VAL A 594 6.83 -2.59 29.50
CA VAL A 594 7.46 -3.32 28.37
C VAL A 594 7.62 -4.80 28.69
N MET A 595 8.09 -5.13 29.89
CA MET A 595 8.28 -6.51 30.31
C MET A 595 6.97 -7.28 30.44
N PHE A 596 5.88 -6.62 30.82
CA PHE A 596 4.55 -7.22 30.79
C PHE A 596 4.10 -7.56 29.36
N LYS A 597 4.35 -6.68 28.38
CA LYS A 597 4.11 -6.97 26.96
C LYS A 597 4.90 -8.18 26.50
N HIS A 598 6.18 -8.29 26.84
CA HIS A 598 7.00 -9.48 26.53
C HIS A 598 6.44 -10.74 27.18
N LYS A 599 6.09 -10.70 28.48
CA LYS A 599 5.52 -11.85 29.19
C LYS A 599 4.29 -12.42 28.49
N GLU A 600 3.43 -11.55 27.97
CA GLU A 600 2.16 -11.93 27.33
C GLU A 600 2.28 -12.25 25.83
N SER A 601 3.33 -11.76 25.15
CA SER A 601 3.45 -11.87 23.69
C SER A 601 4.61 -12.75 23.21
N ASN A 602 5.67 -12.92 24.02
CA ASN A 602 6.80 -13.80 23.76
C ASN A 602 7.46 -14.28 25.08
N ALA A 603 7.06 -15.47 25.55
CA ALA A 603 7.57 -16.04 26.78
C ALA A 603 9.09 -16.33 26.75
N GLU A 604 9.68 -16.58 25.58
CA GLU A 604 11.12 -16.86 25.47
C GLU A 604 11.96 -15.59 25.68
N ASP A 605 11.58 -14.50 24.99
CA ASP A 605 12.23 -13.19 25.14
C ASP A 605 12.08 -12.67 26.58
N TYR A 606 10.88 -12.79 27.16
CA TYR A 606 10.65 -12.44 28.57
C TYR A 606 11.59 -13.21 29.52
N ARG A 607 11.68 -14.54 29.37
CA ARG A 607 12.57 -15.36 30.21
C ARG A 607 14.03 -14.98 30.02
N PHE A 608 14.47 -14.72 28.80
CA PHE A 608 15.84 -14.29 28.54
C PHE A 608 16.15 -12.99 29.29
N LEU A 609 15.29 -11.98 29.12
CA LEU A 609 15.45 -10.66 29.75
C LEU A 609 15.41 -10.74 31.28
N VAL A 610 14.52 -11.54 31.87
CA VAL A 610 14.47 -11.74 33.34
C VAL A 610 15.71 -12.49 33.85
N ASN A 611 16.24 -13.45 33.09
CA ASN A 611 17.49 -14.12 33.47
C ASN A 611 18.68 -13.16 33.43
N ALA A 612 18.72 -12.26 32.44
CA ALA A 612 19.76 -11.23 32.32
C ALA A 612 19.61 -10.10 33.36
N PHE A 613 18.37 -9.75 33.68
CA PHE A 613 17.99 -8.64 34.57
C PHE A 613 16.86 -9.07 35.53
N PRO A 614 17.17 -9.77 36.64
CA PRO A 614 16.16 -10.34 37.53
C PRO A 614 15.14 -9.33 38.09
N ASP A 615 15.55 -8.07 38.27
CA ASP A 615 14.68 -7.00 38.80
C ASP A 615 13.51 -6.63 37.87
N LEU A 616 13.54 -7.10 36.61
CA LEU A 616 12.48 -6.95 35.61
C LEU A 616 11.33 -7.95 35.77
N GLU A 617 11.43 -8.92 36.68
CA GLU A 617 10.37 -9.93 36.87
C GLU A 617 9.02 -9.29 37.20
N ILE A 618 7.99 -9.69 36.45
CA ILE A 618 6.61 -9.22 36.62
C ILE A 618 5.84 -10.19 37.51
N SER A 619 5.77 -9.85 38.80
CA SER A 619 5.02 -10.58 39.83
C SER A 619 3.55 -10.15 39.93
N THR A 620 3.23 -8.93 39.54
CA THR A 620 1.87 -8.37 39.51
C THR A 620 1.57 -7.75 38.15
N VAL A 621 0.33 -7.87 37.65
CA VAL A 621 -0.08 -7.23 36.39
C VAL A 621 0.01 -5.71 36.55
N PRO A 622 0.91 -5.02 35.81
CA PRO A 622 1.00 -3.57 35.87
C PRO A 622 -0.20 -2.92 35.17
N GLU A 623 -0.45 -1.65 35.49
CA GLU A 623 -1.33 -0.81 34.69
C GLU A 623 -0.62 -0.50 33.36
N TYR A 624 -0.88 -1.33 32.35
CA TYR A 624 -0.23 -1.23 31.04
C TYR A 624 -0.91 -0.18 30.16
N PHE A 625 -0.06 0.59 29.48
CA PHE A 625 -0.38 1.43 28.33
C PHE A 625 0.89 1.61 27.50
N GLU A 626 0.73 2.04 26.25
CA GLU A 626 1.82 2.40 25.34
C GLU A 626 1.42 3.66 24.58
N VAL A 627 2.27 4.69 24.65
CA VAL A 627 2.07 5.94 23.91
C VAL A 627 2.95 5.89 22.66
N ASN A 628 2.30 5.93 21.50
CA ASN A 628 2.97 5.98 20.21
C ASN A 628 3.06 7.44 19.72
N CYS A 629 4.24 7.85 19.25
CA CYS A 629 4.46 9.25 18.85
C CYS A 629 3.89 9.58 17.45
N LEU A 630 3.57 8.58 16.62
CA LEU A 630 3.10 8.71 15.23
C LEU A 630 1.69 8.18 15.00
#